data_AF-A0A7W4DTK0-F1
#
_entry.id   AF-A0A7W4DTK0-F1
#
_cell.length_a   1.000
_cell.length_b   1.000
_cell.length_c   1.000
_cell.angle_alpha   90.00
_cell.angle_beta   90.00
_cell.angle_gamma   90.00
#
_symmetry.space_group_name_H-M   'P 1'
#
loop_
_entity.id
_entity.type
_entity.pdbx_description
1 polymer ?
#
loop_
_entity_poly.entity_id
_entity_poly.type
_entity_poly.pdbx_seq_one_letter_code
_entity_poly.pdbx_strand_id
1 'polypeptide(L)'
;MFRKIIEKSKTQIIHTALLTFLVALTFNAFFFAKNTEALRVPGLAVSFSSTPRINGTAIINSTTQTAEYLVAVTVYSDNLTGYQATISTEDNETAMTSVTNTDRIESISQNTPLANFPTNTWGIRLGDYGDFVPIPSASTPMTLALLGSKSVTNTDFYQANVGLKLASNLTSGQYTNSLVVSVVTHDYPPRALALPSLYWRNAMKDAAGGFDKIKHFARSVTPPTAGDNPVHLEDDGTSDTEILGWFDPAVETFYYYSLADKVELNGDSSYMFLDFINLADIDLSGFDTRSVINMQGMFRNTGLTSLDLSSFDTENVTDMAGMFYDVKNLTNLDLTPLNTSKVTDMHYMFTNMSSLTSLNLSRINTSKVTNMTGMFWGVKNLPTLDLSKFDTRNVTDMSQMFF
;
A
#
# COMPACT_ATOMS: atom_id res chain seq x y z
N MET A 1 14.84 60.42 -74.22
CA MET A 1 14.88 58.95 -74.33
C MET A 1 14.48 58.39 -72.96
N PHE A 2 13.23 57.89 -72.87
CA PHE A 2 12.62 56.95 -71.90
C PHE A 2 12.89 57.08 -70.37
N ARG A 3 11.90 57.50 -69.56
CA ARG A 3 10.80 56.70 -68.92
C ARG A 3 11.28 55.66 -67.87
N LYS A 4 10.92 55.88 -66.60
CA LYS A 4 10.17 54.99 -65.66
C LYS A 4 10.43 55.44 -64.21
N ILE A 5 9.55 55.38 -63.21
CA ILE A 5 8.10 55.19 -63.05
C ILE A 5 7.81 55.76 -61.65
N ILE A 6 6.67 56.44 -61.51
CA ILE A 6 6.05 56.90 -60.27
C ILE A 6 5.33 55.69 -59.65
N GLU A 7 5.41 55.45 -58.33
CA GLU A 7 4.20 55.45 -57.49
C GLU A 7 4.47 55.25 -56.00
N LYS A 8 3.84 56.17 -55.26
CA LYS A 8 3.47 56.12 -53.85
C LYS A 8 3.11 54.71 -53.36
N SER A 9 3.73 54.25 -52.29
CA SER A 9 3.00 53.47 -51.28
C SER A 9 2.64 54.39 -50.12
N LYS A 10 1.47 55.03 -50.27
CA LYS A 10 0.70 55.49 -49.12
C LYS A 10 0.47 54.29 -48.20
N THR A 11 0.75 54.50 -46.92
CA THR A 11 -0.11 54.09 -45.81
C THR A 11 -1.02 52.88 -46.08
N GLN A 12 -0.56 51.69 -45.70
CA GLN A 12 -1.41 50.85 -44.87
C GLN A 12 -0.75 50.83 -43.49
N ILE A 13 -1.18 51.76 -42.65
CA ILE A 13 -1.43 51.43 -41.27
C ILE A 13 -2.41 50.25 -41.36
N ILE A 14 -1.90 49.03 -41.39
CA ILE A 14 -2.70 47.91 -40.93
C ILE A 14 -2.78 48.21 -39.44
N HIS A 15 -3.87 48.85 -39.05
CA HIS A 15 -4.50 48.51 -37.78
C HIS A 15 -4.74 47.00 -37.85
N THR A 16 -3.70 46.20 -37.63
CA THR A 16 -3.88 44.91 -37.01
C THR A 16 -4.18 45.33 -35.59
N ALA A 17 -5.44 45.74 -35.38
CA ALA A 17 -6.13 45.32 -34.17
C ALA A 17 -5.68 43.88 -34.02
N LEU A 18 -4.79 43.64 -33.05
CA LEU A 18 -4.29 42.32 -32.73
C LEU A 18 -5.53 41.44 -32.79
N LEU A 19 -5.62 40.58 -33.81
CA LEU A 19 -6.64 39.56 -33.86
C LEU A 19 -6.21 38.60 -32.76
N THR A 20 -6.55 38.94 -31.52
CA THR A 20 -6.26 38.14 -30.34
C THR A 20 -7.19 36.95 -30.42
N PHE A 21 -6.73 35.96 -31.15
CA PHE A 21 -7.27 34.62 -31.14
C PHE A 21 -6.52 33.84 -30.07
N LEU A 22 -7.18 33.61 -28.95
CA LEU A 22 -6.61 32.92 -27.79
C LEU A 22 -7.36 31.62 -27.58
N VAL A 23 -6.62 30.52 -27.52
CA VAL A 23 -7.15 29.27 -27.01
C VAL A 23 -6.68 29.15 -25.56
N ALA A 24 -7.62 28.96 -24.64
CA ALA A 24 -7.30 28.79 -23.23
C ALA A 24 -7.78 27.42 -22.75
N LEU A 25 -6.84 26.67 -22.19
CA LEU A 25 -7.10 25.41 -21.50
C LEU A 25 -6.95 25.64 -20.01
N THR A 26 -8.00 25.30 -19.27
CA THR A 26 -7.98 25.25 -17.80
C THR A 26 -7.75 23.81 -17.38
N PHE A 27 -6.76 23.59 -16.52
CA PHE A 27 -6.49 22.29 -15.93
C PHE A 27 -6.86 22.34 -14.45
N ASN A 28 -7.86 21.54 -14.08
CA ASN A 28 -8.31 21.39 -12.70
C ASN A 28 -7.88 20.02 -12.18
N ALA A 29 -7.62 19.95 -10.87
CA ALA A 29 -7.35 18.69 -10.20
C ALA A 29 -8.32 18.48 -9.04
N PHE A 30 -8.89 17.29 -8.95
CA PHE A 30 -9.61 16.80 -7.78
C PHE A 30 -8.92 15.57 -7.24
N PHE A 31 -8.86 15.47 -5.92
CA PHE A 31 -8.20 14.37 -5.24
C PHE A 31 -9.02 13.90 -4.05
N PHE A 32 -9.10 12.59 -3.89
CA PHE A 32 -9.89 11.93 -2.84
C PHE A 32 -9.05 10.85 -2.17
N ALA A 33 -8.92 10.96 -0.84
CA ALA A 33 -8.37 9.89 -0.02
C ALA A 33 -9.50 8.99 0.47
N LYS A 34 -9.37 7.68 0.22
CA LYS A 34 -10.30 6.68 0.75
C LYS A 34 -9.75 6.12 2.07
N ASN A 35 -10.13 6.78 3.17
CA ASN A 35 -10.24 6.26 4.54
C ASN A 35 -10.00 7.44 5.52
N THR A 36 -11.01 7.78 6.31
CA THR A 36 -10.96 8.84 7.33
C THR A 36 -10.95 8.30 8.77
N GLU A 37 -11.01 6.98 8.94
CA GLU A 37 -11.10 6.33 10.26
C GLU A 37 -9.73 5.99 10.85
N ALA A 38 -8.66 6.06 10.05
CA ALA A 38 -7.29 5.92 10.52
C ALA A 38 -6.84 7.20 11.25
N LEU A 39 -6.01 7.07 12.29
CA LEU A 39 -5.35 8.22 12.92
C LEU A 39 -4.38 8.91 11.92
N ARG A 40 -3.79 8.12 11.00
CA ARG A 40 -3.03 8.63 9.85
C ARG A 40 -3.77 8.40 8.54
N VAL A 41 -4.02 9.47 7.80
CA VAL A 41 -4.54 9.45 6.42
C VAL A 41 -3.40 9.69 5.44
N PRO A 42 -3.20 8.83 4.41
CA PRO A 42 -2.18 9.07 3.38
C PRO A 42 -2.34 10.43 2.69
N GLY A 43 -1.22 11.09 2.44
CA GLY A 43 -1.16 12.30 1.64
C GLY A 43 -1.50 12.04 0.18
N LEU A 44 -2.20 12.99 -0.44
CA LEU A 44 -2.49 13.00 -1.87
C LEU A 44 -2.42 14.44 -2.38
N ALA A 45 -1.67 14.67 -3.46
CA ALA A 45 -1.62 15.95 -4.15
C ALA A 45 -1.41 15.75 -5.65
N VAL A 46 -1.92 16.70 -6.45
CA VAL A 46 -1.84 16.67 -7.91
C VAL A 46 -1.43 18.04 -8.41
N SER A 47 -0.54 18.10 -9.38
CA SER A 47 -0.09 19.35 -10.00
C SER A 47 0.16 19.20 -11.50
N PHE A 48 0.19 20.33 -12.20
CA PHE A 48 0.47 20.42 -13.63
C PHE A 48 1.72 21.26 -13.89
N SER A 49 2.49 20.95 -14.94
CA SER A 49 3.73 21.68 -15.27
C SER A 49 3.53 23.13 -15.72
N SER A 50 2.37 23.47 -16.30
CA SER A 50 1.99 24.85 -16.68
C SER A 50 0.52 24.94 -17.14
N THR A 51 -0.05 26.15 -17.13
CA THR A 51 -1.33 26.47 -17.78
C THR A 51 -1.07 27.08 -19.17
N PRO A 52 -1.17 26.31 -20.27
CA PRO A 52 -0.83 26.82 -21.58
C PRO A 52 -1.87 27.86 -22.04
N ARG A 53 -1.46 29.14 -22.11
CA ARG A 53 -2.14 30.14 -22.93
C ARG A 53 -1.67 29.97 -24.38
N ILE A 54 -2.56 29.50 -25.24
CA ILE A 54 -2.23 29.12 -26.60
C ILE A 54 -2.57 30.25 -27.56
N ASN A 55 -1.56 30.77 -28.26
CA ASN A 55 -1.76 31.77 -29.31
C ASN A 55 -2.23 31.08 -30.59
N GLY A 56 -3.54 31.00 -30.80
CA GLY A 56 -4.06 30.31 -31.99
C GLY A 56 -3.81 31.06 -33.29
N THR A 57 -3.55 32.38 -33.25
CA THR A 57 -3.06 33.13 -34.43
C THR A 57 -1.71 32.58 -34.91
N ALA A 58 -0.82 32.20 -33.99
CA ALA A 58 0.46 31.58 -34.34
C ALA A 58 0.26 30.20 -35.00
N ILE A 59 -0.73 29.43 -34.52
CA ILE A 59 -1.08 28.12 -35.10
C ILE A 59 -1.62 28.30 -36.51
N ILE A 60 -2.64 29.15 -36.71
CA ILE A 60 -3.30 29.36 -38.01
C ILE A 60 -2.30 29.80 -39.09
N ASN A 61 -1.29 30.59 -38.72
CA ASN A 61 -0.25 31.08 -39.63
C ASN A 61 0.93 30.11 -39.83
N SER A 62 0.97 28.98 -39.11
CA SER A 62 2.00 27.97 -39.28
C SER A 62 1.76 27.13 -40.55
N THR A 63 2.82 26.51 -41.08
CA THR A 63 2.79 25.72 -42.33
C THR A 63 1.75 24.60 -42.29
N THR A 64 1.64 23.90 -41.16
CA THR A 64 0.72 22.75 -41.00
C THR A 64 -0.60 23.11 -40.33
N GLN A 65 -0.68 24.32 -39.77
CA GLN A 65 -1.80 24.79 -38.95
C GLN A 65 -2.10 23.92 -37.73
N THR A 66 -1.09 23.21 -37.25
CA THR A 66 -1.19 22.29 -36.11
C THR A 66 -0.27 22.73 -34.99
N ALA A 67 -0.63 22.41 -33.75
CA ALA A 67 0.25 22.52 -32.60
C ALA A 67 0.01 21.39 -31.62
N GLU A 68 1.03 21.07 -30.83
CA GLU A 68 0.97 20.10 -29.75
C GLU A 68 1.49 20.75 -28.46
N TYR A 69 0.78 20.49 -27.36
CA TYR A 69 1.10 21.05 -26.05
C TYR A 69 1.20 19.93 -25.01
N LEU A 70 2.33 19.92 -24.30
CA LEU A 70 2.55 19.04 -23.17
C LEU A 70 1.75 19.51 -21.95
N VAL A 71 0.99 18.58 -21.39
CA VAL A 71 0.31 18.64 -20.10
C VAL A 71 0.92 17.56 -19.22
N ALA A 72 2.00 17.90 -18.52
CA ALA A 72 2.56 16.98 -17.55
C ALA A 72 1.76 17.03 -16.25
N VAL A 73 1.29 15.87 -15.81
CA VAL A 73 0.56 15.67 -14.56
C VAL A 73 1.50 15.00 -13.57
N THR A 74 1.70 15.63 -12.42
CA THR A 74 2.46 15.04 -11.31
C THR A 74 1.50 14.67 -10.20
N VAL A 75 1.50 13.40 -9.80
CA VAL A 75 0.70 12.89 -8.68
C VAL A 75 1.65 12.53 -7.54
N TYR A 76 1.46 13.19 -6.40
CA TYR A 76 2.09 12.81 -5.14
C TYR A 76 1.10 11.98 -4.32
N SER A 77 1.51 10.80 -3.88
CA SER A 77 0.81 10.03 -2.86
C SER A 77 1.75 9.09 -2.12
N ASP A 78 1.64 9.02 -0.80
CA ASP A 78 2.31 8.03 0.05
C ASP A 78 1.40 6.83 0.37
N ASN A 79 0.25 6.71 -0.31
CA ASN A 79 -0.61 5.55 -0.19
C ASN A 79 -0.02 4.36 -0.96
N LEU A 80 0.46 3.37 -0.23
CA LEU A 80 1.10 2.17 -0.78
C LEU A 80 0.11 1.21 -1.46
N THR A 81 -1.20 1.31 -1.17
CA THR A 81 -2.23 0.49 -1.85
C THR A 81 -2.53 0.99 -3.26
N GLY A 82 -2.01 2.18 -3.63
CA GLY A 82 -2.09 2.74 -4.98
C GLY A 82 -3.31 3.64 -5.20
N TYR A 83 -3.58 3.94 -6.47
CA TYR A 83 -4.64 4.86 -6.87
C TYR A 83 -5.05 4.69 -8.34
N GLN A 84 -6.20 5.28 -8.67
CA GLN A 84 -6.64 5.51 -10.04
C GLN A 84 -6.56 7.01 -10.36
N ALA A 85 -5.98 7.34 -11.51
CA ALA A 85 -5.99 8.69 -12.05
C ALA A 85 -6.67 8.71 -13.42
N THR A 86 -7.57 9.66 -13.62
CA THR A 86 -8.30 9.83 -14.88
C THR A 86 -8.26 11.28 -15.36
N ILE A 87 -8.45 11.49 -16.66
CA ILE A 87 -8.62 12.80 -17.28
C ILE A 87 -9.89 12.84 -18.13
N SER A 88 -10.66 13.91 -18.00
CA SER A 88 -11.87 14.18 -18.78
C SER A 88 -12.11 15.68 -18.92
N THR A 89 -13.08 16.09 -19.72
CA THR A 89 -13.69 17.42 -19.56
C THR A 89 -14.47 17.50 -18.26
N GLU A 90 -14.72 18.74 -17.81
CA GLU A 90 -15.48 19.03 -16.59
C GLU A 90 -16.94 18.55 -16.68
N ASP A 91 -17.53 18.64 -17.87
CA ASP A 91 -18.84 18.10 -18.20
C ASP A 91 -18.77 17.26 -19.49
N ASN A 92 -19.90 17.01 -20.15
CA ASN A 92 -19.93 16.25 -21.40
C ASN A 92 -19.65 17.08 -22.66
N GLU A 93 -19.40 18.39 -22.53
CA GLU A 93 -18.96 19.25 -23.63
C GLU A 93 -17.47 19.02 -23.92
N THR A 94 -17.19 18.43 -25.08
CA THR A 94 -15.81 18.09 -25.50
C THR A 94 -15.23 19.08 -26.51
N ALA A 95 -16.02 20.04 -27.00
CA ALA A 95 -15.51 21.11 -27.85
C ALA A 95 -14.99 22.28 -27.03
N MET A 96 -14.03 23.02 -27.57
CA MET A 96 -13.76 24.36 -27.05
C MET A 96 -14.76 25.34 -27.64
N THR A 97 -15.48 26.06 -26.78
CA THR A 97 -16.56 26.96 -27.20
C THR A 97 -16.13 28.41 -27.10
N SER A 98 -16.56 29.22 -28.06
CA SER A 98 -16.44 30.67 -27.94
C SER A 98 -17.54 31.25 -27.04
N VAL A 99 -17.20 32.26 -26.25
CA VAL A 99 -18.18 33.03 -25.46
C VAL A 99 -18.80 34.19 -26.25
N THR A 100 -18.26 34.52 -27.44
CA THR A 100 -18.68 35.70 -28.21
C THR A 100 -19.36 35.36 -29.54
N ASN A 101 -19.30 34.10 -29.97
CA ASN A 101 -19.85 33.62 -31.24
C ASN A 101 -20.18 32.12 -31.16
N THR A 102 -20.66 31.55 -32.27
CA THR A 102 -21.07 30.14 -32.37
C THR A 102 -19.99 29.21 -32.89
N ASP A 103 -18.79 29.72 -33.19
CA ASP A 103 -17.68 28.91 -33.67
C ASP A 103 -17.16 28.01 -32.55
N ARG A 104 -16.68 26.83 -32.94
CA ARG A 104 -16.27 25.76 -32.02
C ARG A 104 -15.00 25.09 -32.55
N ILE A 105 -14.20 24.56 -31.62
CA ILE A 105 -13.09 23.67 -31.93
C ILE A 105 -13.49 22.29 -31.41
N GLU A 106 -13.90 21.41 -32.32
CA GLU A 106 -14.53 20.13 -31.98
C GLU A 106 -13.51 19.08 -31.55
N SER A 107 -13.90 18.15 -30.68
CA SER A 107 -13.09 16.94 -30.48
C SER A 107 -12.96 16.17 -31.80
N ILE A 108 -11.79 15.58 -32.07
CA ILE A 108 -11.68 14.56 -33.12
C ILE A 108 -12.65 13.41 -32.84
N SER A 109 -13.14 12.74 -33.89
CA SER A 109 -14.16 11.70 -33.80
C SER A 109 -13.61 10.27 -33.74
N GLN A 110 -12.32 10.10 -34.02
CA GLN A 110 -11.62 8.82 -34.02
C GLN A 110 -10.13 9.03 -33.80
N ASN A 111 -9.42 7.95 -33.47
CA ASN A 111 -7.97 7.98 -33.31
C ASN A 111 -7.31 8.44 -34.61
N THR A 112 -6.53 9.53 -34.52
CA THR A 112 -5.97 10.21 -35.70
C THR A 112 -4.60 10.80 -35.35
N PRO A 113 -3.58 10.69 -36.23
CA PRO A 113 -2.32 11.41 -36.03
C PRO A 113 -2.51 12.91 -36.28
N LEU A 114 -1.75 13.78 -35.59
CA LEU A 114 -1.93 15.24 -35.63
C LEU A 114 -1.96 15.83 -37.05
N ALA A 115 -1.11 15.32 -37.96
CA ALA A 115 -1.06 15.78 -39.35
C ALA A 115 -2.41 15.64 -40.08
N ASN A 116 -3.19 14.62 -39.72
CA ASN A 116 -4.46 14.25 -40.36
C ASN A 116 -5.70 14.76 -39.62
N PHE A 117 -5.54 15.61 -38.59
CA PHE A 117 -6.68 16.21 -37.92
C PHE A 117 -7.61 16.91 -38.93
N PRO A 118 -8.94 16.81 -38.75
CA PRO A 118 -9.86 17.73 -39.40
C PRO A 118 -9.60 19.18 -38.97
N THR A 119 -9.92 20.15 -39.81
CA THR A 119 -9.79 21.57 -39.44
C THR A 119 -10.69 21.92 -38.26
N ASN A 120 -10.20 22.80 -37.39
CA ASN A 120 -10.89 23.24 -36.17
C ASN A 120 -11.22 22.09 -35.23
N THR A 121 -10.24 21.22 -35.02
CA THR A 121 -10.38 20.12 -34.06
C THR A 121 -9.21 20.04 -33.10
N TRP A 122 -9.45 19.34 -31.99
CA TRP A 122 -8.47 19.01 -30.99
C TRP A 122 -8.63 17.57 -30.49
N GLY A 123 -7.56 17.04 -29.91
CA GLY A 123 -7.51 15.67 -29.40
C GLY A 123 -6.45 15.56 -28.32
N ILE A 124 -6.45 14.44 -27.60
CA ILE A 124 -5.50 14.18 -26.51
C ILE A 124 -4.78 12.85 -26.76
N ARG A 125 -3.53 12.74 -26.32
CA ARG A 125 -2.79 11.46 -26.29
C ARG A 125 -1.98 11.35 -25.01
N LEU A 126 -1.61 10.12 -24.67
CA LEU A 126 -0.69 9.83 -23.57
C LEU A 126 0.69 9.52 -24.14
N GLY A 127 1.72 10.15 -23.58
CA GLY A 127 3.11 10.02 -24.06
C GLY A 127 3.39 10.68 -25.42
N ASP A 128 4.60 10.49 -25.93
CA ASP A 128 5.15 11.18 -27.12
C ASP A 128 4.78 10.53 -28.47
N TYR A 129 4.19 9.33 -28.44
CA TYR A 129 3.98 8.50 -29.63
C TYR A 129 2.55 7.98 -29.73
N GLY A 130 2.15 7.60 -30.94
CA GLY A 130 0.80 7.12 -31.25
C GLY A 130 -0.16 8.24 -31.66
N ASP A 131 -1.36 7.80 -32.03
CA ASP A 131 -2.44 8.66 -32.47
C ASP A 131 -3.06 9.44 -31.30
N PHE A 132 -3.54 10.64 -31.59
CA PHE A 132 -4.44 11.32 -30.67
C PHE A 132 -5.80 10.66 -30.72
N VAL A 133 -6.48 10.65 -29.59
CA VAL A 133 -7.84 10.12 -29.46
C VAL A 133 -8.83 11.26 -29.18
N PRO A 134 -10.14 11.01 -29.34
CA PRO A 134 -11.17 11.97 -28.96
C PRO A 134 -11.00 12.46 -27.52
N ILE A 135 -11.35 13.72 -27.28
CA ILE A 135 -11.32 14.31 -25.95
C ILE A 135 -12.31 13.55 -25.05
N PRO A 136 -11.84 12.98 -23.92
CA PRO A 136 -12.70 12.22 -23.02
C PRO A 136 -13.73 13.13 -22.36
N SER A 137 -15.01 12.77 -22.45
CA SER A 137 -16.10 13.45 -21.75
C SER A 137 -16.14 13.07 -20.27
N ALA A 138 -16.83 13.86 -19.43
CA ALA A 138 -17.04 13.49 -18.02
C ALA A 138 -17.72 12.12 -17.82
N SER A 139 -18.57 11.70 -18.76
CA SER A 139 -19.22 10.38 -18.72
C SER A 139 -18.33 9.22 -19.18
N THR A 140 -17.24 9.51 -19.91
CA THR A 140 -16.28 8.50 -20.39
C THR A 140 -14.85 8.98 -20.17
N PRO A 141 -14.39 9.07 -18.91
CA PRO A 141 -13.06 9.57 -18.59
C PRO A 141 -11.97 8.62 -19.10
N MET A 142 -10.86 9.19 -19.57
CA MET A 142 -9.67 8.43 -19.96
C MET A 142 -8.84 8.09 -18.72
N THR A 143 -8.36 6.85 -18.62
CA THR A 143 -7.43 6.46 -17.54
C THR A 143 -6.02 6.94 -17.85
N LEU A 144 -5.44 7.73 -16.94
CA LEU A 144 -4.01 8.08 -16.93
C LEU A 144 -3.19 6.99 -16.24
N ALA A 145 -3.70 6.46 -15.12
CA ALA A 145 -3.04 5.46 -14.31
C ALA A 145 -4.03 4.59 -13.54
N LEU A 146 -3.68 3.32 -13.38
CA LEU A 146 -4.32 2.39 -12.47
C LEU A 146 -3.22 1.58 -11.78
N LEU A 147 -2.84 1.98 -10.56
CA LEU A 147 -1.74 1.38 -9.82
C LEU A 147 -2.29 0.50 -8.70
N GLY A 148 -2.12 -0.82 -8.81
CA GLY A 148 -2.57 -1.78 -7.77
C GLY A 148 -1.69 -1.82 -6.52
N SER A 149 -0.52 -1.19 -6.57
CA SER A 149 0.41 -0.99 -5.45
C SER A 149 1.39 0.11 -5.84
N LYS A 150 1.90 0.88 -4.87
CA LYS A 150 2.89 1.93 -5.13
C LYS A 150 4.27 1.57 -4.56
N SER A 151 5.32 1.87 -5.34
CA SER A 151 6.72 1.81 -4.89
C SER A 151 7.03 2.96 -3.91
N VAL A 152 8.17 2.90 -3.22
CA VAL A 152 8.58 3.86 -2.16
C VAL A 152 8.76 5.31 -2.67
N THR A 153 8.71 5.55 -3.98
CA THR A 153 8.72 6.92 -4.51
C THR A 153 7.32 7.51 -4.44
N ASN A 154 7.10 8.50 -3.58
CA ASN A 154 5.79 9.13 -3.41
C ASN A 154 5.31 9.94 -4.62
N THR A 155 6.10 10.08 -5.69
CA THR A 155 5.78 10.94 -6.84
C THR A 155 5.76 10.15 -8.15
N ASP A 156 4.67 10.28 -8.90
CA ASP A 156 4.49 9.71 -10.23
C ASP A 156 4.28 10.83 -11.26
N PHE A 157 4.81 10.63 -12.47
CA PHE A 157 4.72 11.58 -13.56
C PHE A 157 3.97 10.96 -14.74
N TYR A 158 2.92 11.64 -15.20
CA TYR A 158 2.13 11.23 -16.36
C TYR A 158 2.16 12.31 -17.42
N GLN A 159 2.39 11.88 -18.65
CA GLN A 159 2.46 12.76 -19.79
C GLN A 159 1.15 12.68 -20.59
N ALA A 160 0.42 13.79 -20.65
CA ALA A 160 -0.66 13.97 -21.61
C ALA A 160 -0.28 15.07 -22.60
N ASN A 161 -0.59 14.89 -23.88
CA ASN A 161 -0.35 15.88 -24.91
C ASN A 161 -1.67 16.27 -25.58
N VAL A 162 -1.89 17.57 -25.77
CA VAL A 162 -3.06 18.11 -26.48
C VAL A 162 -2.65 18.57 -27.87
N GLY A 163 -3.28 18.00 -28.88
CA GLY A 163 -3.09 18.35 -30.28
C GLY A 163 -4.21 19.26 -30.76
N LEU A 164 -3.89 20.27 -31.57
CA LEU A 164 -4.86 21.16 -32.19
C LEU A 164 -4.57 21.30 -33.68
N LYS A 165 -5.63 21.45 -34.48
CA LYS A 165 -5.55 21.95 -35.85
C LYS A 165 -6.58 23.04 -36.07
N LEU A 166 -6.14 24.24 -36.45
CA LEU A 166 -6.99 25.43 -36.56
C LEU A 166 -6.97 25.98 -37.98
N ALA A 167 -8.03 26.68 -38.39
CA ALA A 167 -8.11 27.33 -39.70
C ALA A 167 -8.58 28.78 -39.56
N SER A 168 -8.34 29.58 -40.61
CA SER A 168 -8.62 31.02 -40.64
C SER A 168 -10.11 31.39 -40.68
N ASN A 169 -11.01 30.40 -40.74
CA ASN A 169 -12.45 30.59 -40.70
C ASN A 169 -13.00 30.77 -39.27
N LEU A 170 -12.18 30.59 -38.23
CA LEU A 170 -12.58 30.87 -36.85
C LEU A 170 -12.59 32.39 -36.59
N THR A 171 -13.67 32.88 -36.00
CA THR A 171 -13.81 34.28 -35.60
C THR A 171 -12.84 34.59 -34.45
N SER A 172 -12.27 35.80 -34.45
CA SER A 172 -11.41 36.27 -33.36
C SER A 172 -12.14 36.19 -32.01
N GLY A 173 -11.48 35.61 -31.02
CA GLY A 173 -12.04 35.50 -29.67
C GLY A 173 -11.26 34.55 -28.78
N GLN A 174 -11.85 34.27 -27.61
CA GLN A 174 -11.39 33.23 -26.71
C GLN A 174 -12.22 31.96 -26.92
N TYR A 175 -11.54 30.81 -26.98
CA TYR A 175 -12.14 29.48 -27.04
C TYR A 175 -11.61 28.68 -25.87
N THR A 176 -12.52 28.14 -25.05
CA THR A 176 -12.16 27.55 -23.76
C THR A 176 -12.83 26.21 -23.55
N ASN A 177 -12.11 25.30 -22.89
CA ASN A 177 -12.65 24.12 -22.22
C ASN A 177 -11.75 23.79 -21.00
N SER A 178 -12.32 23.11 -20.01
CA SER A 178 -11.65 22.63 -18.81
C SER A 178 -11.37 21.14 -18.92
N LEU A 179 -10.09 20.75 -18.79
CA LEU A 179 -9.72 19.37 -18.52
C LEU A 179 -9.54 19.18 -17.01
N VAL A 180 -10.14 18.12 -16.49
CA VAL A 180 -10.15 17.73 -15.08
C VAL A 180 -9.35 16.45 -14.94
N VAL A 181 -8.35 16.46 -14.05
CA VAL A 181 -7.70 15.25 -13.56
C VAL A 181 -8.31 14.87 -12.22
N SER A 182 -8.88 13.66 -12.16
CA SER A 182 -9.39 13.09 -10.91
C SER A 182 -8.45 11.99 -10.43
N VAL A 183 -8.00 12.08 -9.19
CA VAL A 183 -7.17 11.05 -8.55
C VAL A 183 -7.86 10.52 -7.31
N VAL A 184 -8.07 9.22 -7.28
CA VAL A 184 -8.76 8.52 -6.18
C VAL A 184 -7.83 7.43 -5.67
N THR A 185 -7.41 7.52 -4.41
CA THR A 185 -6.62 6.43 -3.82
C THR A 185 -7.44 5.16 -3.69
N HIS A 186 -6.78 4.02 -3.68
CA HIS A 186 -7.38 2.81 -3.14
C HIS A 186 -7.58 2.96 -1.62
N ASP A 187 -8.39 2.06 -1.07
CA ASP A 187 -8.62 1.99 0.36
C ASP A 187 -7.28 1.77 1.07
N TYR A 188 -7.04 2.52 2.13
CA TYR A 188 -5.86 2.37 2.97
C TYR A 188 -6.26 1.72 4.29
N PRO A 189 -6.08 0.40 4.47
CA PRO A 189 -6.31 -0.22 5.77
C PRO A 189 -5.26 0.32 6.75
N PRO A 190 -5.66 0.81 7.95
CA PRO A 190 -4.70 1.30 8.93
C PRO A 190 -3.77 0.16 9.33
N ARG A 191 -2.47 0.44 9.45
CA ARG A 191 -1.49 -0.52 9.93
C ARG A 191 -1.28 -0.35 11.42
N ALA A 192 -1.40 -1.44 12.17
CA ALA A 192 -1.08 -1.50 13.59
C ALA A 192 0.27 -2.18 13.76
N LEU A 193 1.31 -1.42 14.09
CA LEU A 193 2.68 -1.94 14.23
C LEU A 193 3.01 -2.11 15.71
N ALA A 194 3.28 -3.36 16.12
CA ALA A 194 3.57 -3.68 17.52
C ALA A 194 5.01 -3.32 17.92
N LEU A 195 5.17 -2.89 19.17
CA LEU A 195 6.47 -2.89 19.85
C LEU A 195 7.05 -4.31 19.97
N PRO A 196 8.37 -4.46 20.22
CA PRO A 196 8.99 -5.77 20.47
C PRO A 196 8.24 -6.60 21.52
N SER A 197 8.16 -7.91 21.32
CA SER A 197 7.29 -8.76 22.16
C SER A 197 7.69 -8.84 23.63
N LEU A 198 8.95 -8.55 23.97
CA LEU A 198 9.37 -8.44 25.36
C LEU A 198 8.72 -7.23 26.06
N TYR A 199 8.44 -6.15 25.32
CA TYR A 199 7.67 -5.02 25.83
C TYR A 199 6.23 -5.47 26.12
N TRP A 200 5.57 -6.12 25.15
CA TRP A 200 4.23 -6.69 25.32
C TRP A 200 4.15 -7.60 26.55
N ARG A 201 5.12 -8.51 26.70
CA ARG A 201 5.21 -9.40 27.87
C ARG A 201 5.22 -8.64 29.19
N ASN A 202 6.06 -7.61 29.29
CA ASN A 202 6.19 -6.83 30.53
C ASN A 202 4.94 -5.98 30.79
N ALA A 203 4.37 -5.39 29.74
CA ALA A 203 3.13 -4.63 29.83
C ALA A 203 1.96 -5.52 30.31
N MET A 204 1.84 -6.73 29.76
CA MET A 204 0.88 -7.73 30.22
C MET A 204 1.07 -8.09 31.70
N LYS A 205 2.32 -8.40 32.10
CA LYS A 205 2.66 -8.70 33.50
C LYS A 205 2.26 -7.56 34.43
N ASP A 206 2.63 -6.35 34.07
CA ASP A 206 2.49 -5.18 34.95
C ASP A 206 1.02 -4.76 35.05
N ALA A 207 0.26 -4.82 33.95
CA ALA A 207 -1.19 -4.58 33.94
C ALA A 207 -1.96 -5.62 34.77
N ALA A 208 -1.56 -6.89 34.71
CA ALA A 208 -2.23 -7.95 35.47
C ALA A 208 -1.73 -8.10 36.91
N GLY A 209 -0.59 -7.50 37.26
CA GLY A 209 0.08 -7.67 38.55
C GLY A 209 0.81 -9.02 38.71
N GLY A 210 1.11 -9.72 37.62
CA GLY A 210 1.84 -10.99 37.60
C GLY A 210 1.50 -11.90 36.43
N PHE A 211 2.46 -12.75 36.01
CA PHE A 211 2.23 -13.72 34.92
C PHE A 211 1.20 -14.80 35.29
N ASP A 212 1.05 -15.11 36.56
CA ASP A 212 0.13 -16.12 37.08
C ASP A 212 -1.34 -15.66 37.02
N LYS A 213 -1.60 -14.37 36.76
CA LYS A 213 -2.95 -13.80 36.74
C LYS A 213 -3.65 -13.94 35.40
N ILE A 214 -2.90 -14.07 34.31
CA ILE A 214 -3.45 -14.12 32.96
C ILE A 214 -3.73 -15.58 32.60
N LYS A 215 -5.01 -15.90 32.42
CA LYS A 215 -5.48 -17.22 31.99
C LYS A 215 -5.90 -17.25 30.54
N HIS A 216 -6.30 -16.11 30.00
CA HIS A 216 -6.76 -15.95 28.64
C HIS A 216 -6.08 -14.76 27.98
N PHE A 217 -5.78 -14.86 26.69
CA PHE A 217 -5.34 -13.73 25.88
C PHE A 217 -6.22 -13.66 24.63
N ALA A 218 -6.86 -12.52 24.41
CA ALA A 218 -7.85 -12.40 23.35
C ALA A 218 -7.86 -11.02 22.71
N ARG A 219 -8.34 -10.97 21.47
CA ARG A 219 -8.66 -9.69 20.83
C ARG A 219 -10.04 -9.22 21.26
N SER A 220 -10.16 -7.96 21.65
CA SER A 220 -11.45 -7.30 21.84
C SER A 220 -11.98 -6.73 20.52
N VAL A 221 -13.30 -6.80 20.33
CA VAL A 221 -14.01 -6.18 19.20
C VAL A 221 -14.45 -4.74 19.48
N THR A 222 -14.38 -4.30 20.74
CA THR A 222 -14.68 -2.93 21.17
C THR A 222 -13.47 -2.31 21.87
N PRO A 223 -13.26 -0.99 21.74
CA PRO A 223 -12.16 -0.32 22.43
C PRO A 223 -12.33 -0.39 23.95
N PRO A 224 -11.23 -0.30 24.72
CA PRO A 224 -11.30 -0.20 26.18
C PRO A 224 -11.98 1.10 26.61
N THR A 225 -12.54 1.08 27.81
CA THR A 225 -13.06 2.25 28.51
C THR A 225 -11.98 2.89 29.37
N ALA A 226 -12.21 4.12 29.82
CA ALA A 226 -11.26 4.82 30.71
C ALA A 226 -11.01 4.07 32.04
N GLY A 227 -11.94 3.22 32.50
CA GLY A 227 -11.79 2.43 33.72
C GLY A 227 -10.86 1.22 33.56
N ASP A 228 -10.60 0.79 32.33
CA ASP A 228 -9.78 -0.38 32.03
C ASP A 228 -8.27 -0.09 32.15
N ASN A 229 -7.89 1.18 32.26
CA ASN A 229 -6.51 1.66 32.33
C ASN A 229 -5.61 1.02 31.25
N PRO A 230 -5.94 1.21 29.95
CA PRO A 230 -5.21 0.55 28.87
C PRO A 230 -3.76 1.01 28.80
N VAL A 231 -2.90 0.10 28.36
CA VAL A 231 -1.51 0.34 27.99
C VAL A 231 -1.37 0.37 26.48
N HIS A 232 -0.48 1.23 25.98
CA HIS A 232 -0.13 1.30 24.57
C HIS A 232 0.91 0.23 24.24
N LEU A 233 0.71 -0.48 23.13
CA LEU A 233 1.53 -1.62 22.71
C LEU A 233 2.08 -1.44 21.28
N GLU A 234 1.74 -0.33 20.64
CA GLU A 234 2.16 0.10 19.32
C GLU A 234 3.47 0.88 19.31
N ASP A 235 4.15 0.85 18.17
CA ASP A 235 5.25 1.75 17.88
C ASP A 235 4.69 3.13 17.46
N ASP A 236 4.64 4.07 18.42
CA ASP A 236 4.11 5.43 18.24
C ASP A 236 4.74 6.21 17.08
N GLY A 237 5.94 5.84 16.64
CA GLY A 237 6.63 6.51 15.55
C GLY A 237 6.19 6.07 14.17
N THR A 238 5.55 4.90 14.06
CA THR A 238 5.34 4.22 12.77
C THR A 238 3.96 3.60 12.58
N SER A 239 3.23 3.33 13.66
CA SER A 239 1.88 2.77 13.60
C SER A 239 0.86 3.83 13.12
N ASP A 240 -0.08 3.45 12.26
CA ASP A 240 -1.18 4.33 11.82
C ASP A 240 -2.34 4.35 12.82
N THR A 241 -2.36 3.43 13.79
CA THR A 241 -3.40 3.29 14.81
C THR A 241 -2.83 2.71 16.11
N GLU A 242 -3.53 2.97 17.21
CA GLU A 242 -3.16 2.46 18.53
C GLU A 242 -3.35 0.93 18.62
N ILE A 243 -2.57 0.31 19.50
CA ILE A 243 -2.78 -1.07 19.96
C ILE A 243 -2.92 -1.02 21.47
N LEU A 244 -4.16 -0.98 21.93
CA LEU A 244 -4.47 -0.81 23.35
C LEU A 244 -4.63 -2.18 24.01
N GLY A 245 -3.86 -2.44 25.06
CA GLY A 245 -3.96 -3.65 25.88
C GLY A 245 -4.48 -3.36 27.28
N TRP A 246 -5.24 -4.27 27.88
CA TRP A 246 -5.67 -4.16 29.28
C TRP A 246 -5.96 -5.54 29.87
N PHE A 247 -5.97 -5.61 31.19
CA PHE A 247 -6.31 -6.82 31.92
C PHE A 247 -7.68 -6.69 32.59
N ASP A 248 -8.59 -7.61 32.30
CA ASP A 248 -9.86 -7.74 33.01
C ASP A 248 -9.72 -8.81 34.12
N PRO A 249 -9.65 -8.42 35.40
CA PRO A 249 -9.49 -9.36 36.50
C PRO A 249 -10.74 -10.19 36.80
N ALA A 250 -11.93 -9.80 36.31
CA ALA A 250 -13.16 -10.53 36.56
C ALA A 250 -13.21 -11.84 35.74
N VAL A 251 -12.58 -11.84 34.57
CA VAL A 251 -12.49 -13.00 33.67
C VAL A 251 -11.06 -13.49 33.47
N GLU A 252 -10.06 -12.87 34.13
CA GLU A 252 -8.65 -13.26 34.06
C GLU A 252 -8.07 -13.22 32.63
N THR A 253 -8.57 -12.29 31.82
CA THR A 253 -8.21 -12.14 30.40
C THR A 253 -7.39 -10.87 30.18
N PHE A 254 -6.27 -11.00 29.47
CA PHE A 254 -5.62 -9.85 28.86
C PHE A 254 -6.21 -9.63 27.46
N TYR A 255 -6.84 -8.49 27.25
CA TYR A 255 -7.38 -8.09 25.96
C TYR A 255 -6.41 -7.15 25.23
N TYR A 256 -6.42 -7.20 23.90
CA TYR A 256 -5.89 -6.13 23.07
C TYR A 256 -6.92 -5.66 22.04
N TYR A 257 -6.81 -4.41 21.60
CA TYR A 257 -7.69 -3.79 20.62
C TYR A 257 -6.89 -2.91 19.66
N SER A 258 -7.28 -2.92 18.39
CA SER A 258 -6.81 -1.97 17.39
C SER A 258 -7.87 -1.80 16.29
N LEU A 259 -7.89 -0.63 15.64
CA LEU A 259 -8.74 -0.39 14.46
C LEU A 259 -8.28 -1.18 13.23
N ALA A 260 -7.00 -1.55 13.16
CA ALA A 260 -6.47 -2.36 12.07
C ALA A 260 -6.95 -3.80 12.14
N ASP A 261 -7.34 -4.41 11.01
CA ASP A 261 -7.78 -5.82 10.95
C ASP A 261 -6.75 -6.80 11.53
N LYS A 262 -5.46 -6.48 11.42
CA LYS A 262 -4.35 -7.26 11.97
C LYS A 262 -3.34 -6.35 12.66
N VAL A 263 -2.72 -6.88 13.71
CA VAL A 263 -1.54 -6.30 14.35
C VAL A 263 -0.30 -6.96 13.75
N GLU A 264 0.55 -6.18 13.10
CA GLU A 264 1.83 -6.62 12.58
C GLU A 264 2.84 -6.74 13.74
N LEU A 265 3.29 -7.96 14.01
CA LEU A 265 4.26 -8.19 15.08
C LEU A 265 5.66 -7.71 14.68
N ASN A 266 6.39 -7.24 15.69
CA ASN A 266 7.76 -6.78 15.53
C ASN A 266 8.69 -7.92 15.05
N GLY A 267 9.76 -7.55 14.34
CA GLY A 267 10.81 -8.48 13.91
C GLY A 267 11.38 -9.34 15.04
N ASP A 268 11.42 -8.80 16.25
CA ASP A 268 11.67 -9.57 17.48
C ASP A 268 10.36 -9.88 18.22
N SER A 269 9.90 -11.12 18.03
CA SER A 269 8.75 -11.67 18.75
C SER A 269 9.17 -12.72 19.79
N SER A 270 10.43 -12.68 20.24
CA SER A 270 10.91 -13.58 21.27
C SER A 270 10.20 -13.37 22.60
N TYR A 271 9.99 -14.47 23.31
CA TYR A 271 9.50 -14.51 24.68
C TYR A 271 8.14 -13.84 24.94
N MET A 272 7.30 -13.61 23.92
CA MET A 272 6.03 -12.87 24.08
C MET A 272 5.14 -13.41 25.22
N PHE A 273 5.02 -14.73 25.34
CA PHE A 273 4.23 -15.43 26.35
C PHE A 273 5.08 -16.26 27.32
N LEU A 274 6.37 -15.92 27.47
CA LEU A 274 7.27 -16.64 28.37
C LEU A 274 6.77 -16.63 29.82
N ASP A 275 6.66 -17.80 30.45
CA ASP A 275 6.28 -18.02 31.85
C ASP A 275 4.82 -17.67 32.21
N PHE A 276 3.93 -17.57 31.22
CA PHE A 276 2.49 -17.45 31.47
C PHE A 276 1.91 -18.82 31.84
N ILE A 277 2.29 -19.32 33.03
CA ILE A 277 2.05 -20.70 33.48
C ILE A 277 0.57 -21.06 33.62
N ASN A 278 -0.32 -20.08 33.74
CA ASN A 278 -1.76 -20.27 33.88
C ASN A 278 -2.55 -19.95 32.59
N LEU A 279 -1.87 -19.54 31.51
CA LEU A 279 -2.50 -19.23 30.22
C LEU A 279 -3.06 -20.52 29.59
N ALA A 280 -4.37 -20.69 29.66
CA ALA A 280 -5.06 -21.90 29.22
C ALA A 280 -5.36 -21.88 27.71
N ASP A 281 -5.70 -20.70 27.19
CA ASP A 281 -6.04 -20.45 25.79
C ASP A 281 -5.57 -19.06 25.33
N ILE A 282 -5.41 -18.95 24.02
CA ILE A 282 -4.87 -17.77 23.36
C ILE A 282 -5.49 -17.62 21.96
N ASP A 283 -5.97 -16.42 21.65
CA ASP A 283 -6.37 -16.04 20.29
C ASP A 283 -5.27 -15.23 19.60
N LEU A 284 -4.63 -15.86 18.61
CA LEU A 284 -3.58 -15.28 17.77
C LEU A 284 -4.10 -14.89 16.38
N SER A 285 -5.39 -15.02 16.13
CA SER A 285 -5.99 -14.80 14.81
C SER A 285 -5.92 -13.34 14.37
N GLY A 286 -5.73 -12.39 15.29
CA GLY A 286 -5.55 -10.98 14.97
C GLY A 286 -4.10 -10.57 14.68
N PHE A 287 -3.12 -11.49 14.72
CA PHE A 287 -1.72 -11.18 14.42
C PHE A 287 -1.34 -11.44 12.96
N ASP A 288 -0.39 -10.65 12.48
CA ASP A 288 0.36 -10.83 11.24
C ASP A 288 1.85 -10.96 11.57
N THR A 289 2.43 -12.11 11.27
CA THR A 289 3.80 -12.46 11.64
C THR A 289 4.80 -12.37 10.48
N ARG A 290 4.40 -11.85 9.30
CA ARG A 290 5.24 -11.83 8.10
C ARG A 290 6.58 -11.12 8.28
N SER A 291 6.63 -10.14 9.19
CA SER A 291 7.82 -9.36 9.50
C SER A 291 8.72 -9.99 10.57
N VAL A 292 8.27 -11.08 11.23
CA VAL A 292 8.99 -11.69 12.36
C VAL A 292 10.22 -12.45 11.88
N ILE A 293 11.34 -12.24 12.58
CA ILE A 293 12.64 -12.88 12.33
C ILE A 293 13.00 -13.81 13.50
N ASN A 294 12.67 -13.40 14.74
CA ASN A 294 12.97 -14.14 15.96
C ASN A 294 11.68 -14.54 16.69
N MET A 295 11.49 -15.85 16.90
CA MET A 295 10.38 -16.44 17.68
C MET A 295 10.89 -17.23 18.91
N GLN A 296 12.14 -16.98 19.32
CA GLN A 296 12.77 -17.66 20.44
C GLN A 296 11.88 -17.63 21.69
N GLY A 297 11.59 -18.80 22.25
CA GLY A 297 10.87 -18.92 23.51
C GLY A 297 9.47 -18.30 23.55
N MET A 298 8.84 -18.02 22.40
CA MET A 298 7.58 -17.28 22.33
C MET A 298 6.49 -17.86 23.27
N PHE A 299 6.35 -19.19 23.34
CA PHE A 299 5.36 -19.87 24.19
C PHE A 299 6.00 -20.62 25.36
N ARG A 300 7.25 -20.32 25.68
CA ARG A 300 8.02 -21.07 26.69
C ARG A 300 7.33 -21.05 28.05
N ASN A 301 7.19 -22.22 28.67
CA ASN A 301 6.64 -22.40 30.02
C ASN A 301 5.23 -21.79 30.17
N THR A 302 4.38 -22.01 29.17
CA THR A 302 2.96 -21.61 29.20
C THR A 302 2.06 -22.76 29.66
N GLY A 303 0.87 -22.40 30.16
CA GLY A 303 -0.18 -23.34 30.59
C GLY A 303 -1.02 -23.94 29.46
N LEU A 304 -0.71 -23.64 28.19
CA LEU A 304 -1.59 -23.85 27.05
C LEU A 304 -2.02 -25.30 26.87
N THR A 305 -3.32 -25.50 26.64
CA THR A 305 -3.90 -26.83 26.36
C THR A 305 -4.19 -27.05 24.88
N SER A 306 -4.27 -25.96 24.11
CA SER A 306 -4.34 -25.93 22.66
C SER A 306 -3.58 -24.72 22.13
N LEU A 307 -3.04 -24.82 20.91
CA LEU A 307 -2.36 -23.71 20.25
C LEU A 307 -2.65 -23.78 18.75
N ASP A 308 -3.33 -22.76 18.23
CA ASP A 308 -3.57 -22.59 16.80
C ASP A 308 -2.52 -21.63 16.22
N LEU A 309 -1.79 -22.11 15.22
CA LEU A 309 -0.75 -21.36 14.50
C LEU A 309 -1.16 -21.08 13.06
N SER A 310 -2.42 -21.28 12.68
CA SER A 310 -2.91 -21.16 11.30
C SER A 310 -2.75 -19.75 10.70
N SER A 311 -2.65 -18.72 11.54
CA SER A 311 -2.40 -17.33 11.12
C SER A 311 -0.91 -16.99 10.93
N PHE A 312 0.01 -17.89 11.29
CA PHE A 312 1.44 -17.61 11.28
C PHE A 312 2.01 -17.77 9.87
N ASP A 313 2.62 -16.69 9.38
CA ASP A 313 3.60 -16.73 8.30
C ASP A 313 5.00 -16.64 8.91
N THR A 314 5.78 -17.71 8.79
CA THR A 314 7.14 -17.77 9.33
C THR A 314 8.22 -17.82 8.25
N GLU A 315 7.92 -17.39 7.01
CA GLU A 315 8.88 -17.44 5.91
C GLU A 315 10.19 -16.69 6.20
N ASN A 316 10.15 -15.66 7.05
CA ASN A 316 11.31 -14.84 7.41
C ASN A 316 12.00 -15.24 8.72
N VAL A 317 11.44 -16.19 9.48
CA VAL A 317 11.96 -16.57 10.79
C VAL A 317 13.27 -17.35 10.66
N THR A 318 14.28 -16.94 11.41
CA THR A 318 15.60 -17.59 11.47
C THR A 318 15.88 -18.27 12.80
N ASP A 319 15.18 -17.88 13.87
CA ASP A 319 15.36 -18.42 15.22
C ASP A 319 14.02 -18.88 15.80
N MET A 320 13.93 -20.18 16.13
CA MET A 320 12.80 -20.81 16.83
C MET A 320 13.25 -21.55 18.10
N ALA A 321 14.41 -21.18 18.64
CA ALA A 321 14.97 -21.82 19.82
C ALA A 321 13.99 -21.78 21.01
N GLY A 322 13.74 -22.94 21.61
CA GLY A 322 12.89 -23.07 22.78
C GLY A 322 11.45 -22.57 22.61
N MET A 323 10.95 -22.39 21.38
CA MET A 323 9.63 -21.79 21.12
C MET A 323 8.50 -22.45 21.91
N PHE A 324 8.55 -23.79 22.07
CA PHE A 324 7.59 -24.59 22.85
C PHE A 324 8.23 -25.26 24.07
N TYR A 325 9.35 -24.73 24.57
CA TYR A 325 10.03 -25.25 25.74
C TYR A 325 9.09 -25.28 26.96
N ASP A 326 8.96 -26.45 27.59
CA ASP A 326 8.21 -26.66 28.82
C ASP A 326 6.70 -26.31 28.74
N VAL A 327 6.11 -26.38 27.54
CA VAL A 327 4.65 -26.29 27.35
C VAL A 327 4.02 -27.65 27.71
N LYS A 328 3.96 -27.92 29.02
CA LYS A 328 3.68 -29.25 29.56
C LYS A 328 2.27 -29.78 29.27
N ASN A 329 1.31 -28.91 29.01
CA ASN A 329 -0.12 -29.27 28.94
C ASN A 329 -0.62 -29.59 27.51
N LEU A 330 0.17 -29.28 26.47
CA LEU A 330 -0.20 -29.61 25.09
C LEU A 330 -0.10 -31.12 24.85
N THR A 331 -1.18 -31.70 24.32
CA THR A 331 -1.24 -33.14 23.96
C THR A 331 -1.02 -33.39 22.47
N ASN A 332 -1.23 -32.37 21.65
CA ASN A 332 -0.99 -32.34 20.20
C ASN A 332 -0.54 -30.93 19.80
N LEU A 333 0.28 -30.84 18.74
CA LEU A 333 0.73 -29.57 18.17
C LEU A 333 0.79 -29.69 16.64
N ASP A 334 0.00 -28.87 15.95
CA ASP A 334 0.05 -28.78 14.50
C ASP A 334 1.12 -27.77 14.06
N LEU A 335 2.12 -28.27 13.33
CA LEU A 335 3.23 -27.48 12.81
C LEU A 335 3.10 -27.20 11.31
N THR A 336 2.02 -27.66 10.66
CA THR A 336 1.84 -27.50 9.21
C THR A 336 1.85 -26.05 8.71
N PRO A 337 1.43 -25.02 9.49
CA PRO A 337 1.55 -23.63 9.07
C PRO A 337 3.00 -23.11 9.03
N LEU A 338 3.92 -23.73 9.77
CA LEU A 338 5.27 -23.19 9.95
C LEU A 338 6.17 -23.51 8.75
N ASN A 339 6.72 -22.46 8.15
CA ASN A 339 7.83 -22.54 7.22
C ASN A 339 9.16 -22.39 7.98
N THR A 340 9.93 -23.47 8.08
CA THR A 340 11.22 -23.45 8.78
C THR A 340 12.44 -23.41 7.86
N SER A 341 12.26 -23.11 6.56
CA SER A 341 13.33 -23.19 5.55
C SER A 341 14.48 -22.18 5.72
N LYS A 342 14.29 -21.16 6.58
CA LYS A 342 15.33 -20.20 6.97
C LYS A 342 15.83 -20.37 8.41
N VAL A 343 15.22 -21.27 9.19
CA VAL A 343 15.57 -21.45 10.61
C VAL A 343 16.95 -22.09 10.73
N THR A 344 17.81 -21.47 11.53
CA THR A 344 19.17 -21.94 11.81
C THR A 344 19.31 -22.49 13.23
N ASP A 345 18.44 -22.09 14.16
CA ASP A 345 18.48 -22.57 15.55
C ASP A 345 17.11 -23.15 15.98
N MET A 346 17.13 -24.40 16.44
CA MET A 346 16.00 -25.13 17.00
C MET A 346 16.34 -25.77 18.35
N HIS A 347 17.36 -25.27 19.05
CA HIS A 347 17.74 -25.83 20.34
C HIS A 347 16.56 -25.71 21.32
N TYR A 348 16.36 -26.77 22.10
CA TYR A 348 15.28 -26.92 23.07
C TYR A 348 13.84 -26.73 22.57
N MET A 349 13.58 -26.76 21.25
CA MET A 349 12.28 -26.36 20.66
C MET A 349 11.07 -27.08 21.27
N PHE A 350 11.16 -28.38 21.56
CA PHE A 350 10.08 -29.20 22.14
C PHE A 350 10.43 -29.77 23.52
N THR A 351 11.50 -29.30 24.16
CA THR A 351 11.97 -29.84 25.44
C THR A 351 10.88 -29.80 26.51
N ASN A 352 10.75 -30.88 27.28
CA ASN A 352 9.79 -31.02 28.39
C ASN A 352 8.30 -30.86 28.00
N MET A 353 7.94 -31.03 26.73
CA MET A 353 6.53 -31.18 26.33
C MET A 353 5.98 -32.56 26.75
N SER A 354 5.89 -32.77 28.06
CA SER A 354 5.70 -34.10 28.64
C SER A 354 4.33 -34.72 28.38
N SER A 355 3.29 -33.94 28.07
CA SER A 355 1.95 -34.47 27.72
C SER A 355 1.76 -34.73 26.22
N LEU A 356 2.75 -34.39 25.39
CA LEU A 356 2.63 -34.51 23.94
C LEU A 356 2.55 -35.99 23.53
N THR A 357 1.47 -36.36 22.84
CA THR A 357 1.19 -37.74 22.40
C THR A 357 1.29 -37.92 20.88
N SER A 358 1.28 -36.83 20.13
CA SER A 358 1.43 -36.81 18.67
C SER A 358 2.22 -35.57 18.24
N LEU A 359 3.14 -35.75 17.30
CA LEU A 359 3.92 -34.67 16.69
C LEU A 359 4.26 -35.02 15.24
N ASN A 360 3.71 -34.26 14.28
CA ASN A 360 4.01 -34.44 12.86
C ASN A 360 5.11 -33.47 12.42
N LEU A 361 6.28 -34.03 12.09
CA LEU A 361 7.46 -33.27 11.67
C LEU A 361 7.68 -33.23 10.15
N SER A 362 6.76 -33.77 9.35
CA SER A 362 6.94 -33.94 7.89
C SER A 362 7.14 -32.65 7.10
N ARG A 363 6.74 -31.50 7.66
CA ARG A 363 6.88 -30.16 7.06
C ARG A 363 8.06 -29.36 7.62
N ILE A 364 8.72 -29.86 8.67
CA ILE A 364 9.85 -29.18 9.28
C ILE A 364 11.09 -29.40 8.42
N ASN A 365 11.56 -28.32 7.80
CA ASN A 365 12.81 -28.28 7.07
C ASN A 365 13.96 -27.94 8.03
N THR A 366 14.90 -28.86 8.20
CA THR A 366 16.07 -28.66 9.07
C THR A 366 17.37 -28.42 8.31
N SER A 367 17.32 -28.26 6.98
CA SER A 367 18.53 -28.21 6.13
C SER A 367 19.48 -27.06 6.43
N LYS A 368 19.04 -26.01 7.13
CA LYS A 368 19.87 -24.88 7.58
C LYS A 368 20.14 -24.88 9.08
N VAL A 369 19.58 -25.81 9.84
CA VAL A 369 19.72 -25.85 11.28
C VAL A 369 21.13 -26.27 11.66
N THR A 370 21.75 -25.51 12.56
CA THR A 370 23.09 -25.77 13.10
C THR A 370 23.05 -26.27 14.54
N ASN A 371 21.98 -26.00 15.28
CA ASN A 371 21.83 -26.39 16.68
C ASN A 371 20.48 -27.08 16.95
N MET A 372 20.54 -28.30 17.49
CA MET A 372 19.38 -29.12 17.91
C MET A 372 19.52 -29.61 19.35
N THR A 373 20.37 -28.96 20.16
CA THR A 373 20.63 -29.35 21.55
C THR A 373 19.33 -29.47 22.34
N GLY A 374 19.12 -30.62 22.96
CA GLY A 374 17.97 -30.90 23.81
C GLY A 374 16.60 -30.87 23.11
N MET A 375 16.52 -30.82 21.78
CA MET A 375 15.28 -30.52 21.04
C MET A 375 14.06 -31.37 21.47
N PHE A 376 14.26 -32.65 21.78
CA PHE A 376 13.20 -33.57 22.24
C PHE A 376 13.45 -34.12 23.66
N TRP A 377 14.34 -33.48 24.43
CA TRP A 377 14.63 -33.91 25.80
C TRP A 377 13.38 -33.84 26.68
N GLY A 378 13.06 -34.92 27.39
CA GLY A 378 11.91 -34.95 28.29
C GLY A 378 10.53 -35.07 27.62
N VAL A 379 10.46 -35.34 26.32
CA VAL A 379 9.21 -35.60 25.58
C VAL A 379 8.78 -37.07 25.74
N LYS A 380 8.35 -37.41 26.96
CA LYS A 380 8.23 -38.82 27.42
C LYS A 380 7.01 -39.60 26.90
N ASN A 381 5.97 -38.91 26.45
CA ASN A 381 4.68 -39.52 26.08
C ASN A 381 4.47 -39.69 24.56
N LEU A 382 5.46 -39.36 23.74
CA LEU A 382 5.42 -39.64 22.30
C LEU A 382 5.72 -41.13 22.04
N PRO A 383 4.78 -41.92 21.48
CA PRO A 383 5.02 -43.34 21.21
C PRO A 383 5.99 -43.58 20.05
N THR A 384 6.02 -42.65 19.09
CA THR A 384 6.88 -42.70 17.91
C THR A 384 7.27 -41.29 17.49
N LEU A 385 8.47 -41.14 16.93
CA LEU A 385 8.96 -39.87 16.39
C LEU A 385 9.62 -40.14 15.03
N ASP A 386 8.97 -39.67 13.95
CA ASP A 386 9.51 -39.79 12.60
C ASP A 386 10.47 -38.63 12.28
N LEU A 387 11.75 -38.97 12.14
CA LEU A 387 12.83 -38.04 11.80
C LEU A 387 13.35 -38.27 10.37
N SER A 388 12.67 -39.05 9.54
CA SER A 388 13.13 -39.43 8.19
C SER A 388 13.33 -38.25 7.23
N LYS A 389 12.74 -37.08 7.54
CA LYS A 389 12.88 -35.83 6.78
C LYS A 389 13.94 -34.88 7.33
N PHE A 390 14.57 -35.21 8.46
CA PHE A 390 15.60 -34.36 9.04
C PHE A 390 16.87 -34.42 8.18
N ASP A 391 17.29 -33.25 7.72
CA ASP A 391 18.63 -33.02 7.17
C ASP A 391 19.52 -32.47 8.28
N THR A 392 20.53 -33.25 8.66
CA THR A 392 21.43 -32.94 9.76
C THR A 392 22.84 -32.55 9.33
N ARG A 393 23.07 -32.38 8.02
CA ARG A 393 24.42 -32.14 7.47
C ARG A 393 25.11 -30.88 7.99
N ASN A 394 24.31 -29.88 8.38
CA ASN A 394 24.79 -28.61 8.91
C ASN A 394 24.76 -28.53 10.45
N VAL A 395 24.26 -29.56 11.13
CA VAL A 395 24.11 -29.54 12.58
C VAL A 395 25.45 -29.78 13.25
N THR A 396 25.85 -28.87 14.13
CA THR A 396 27.10 -28.92 14.90
C THR A 396 26.90 -29.36 16.34
N ASP A 397 25.69 -29.24 16.90
CA ASP A 397 25.36 -29.69 18.25
C ASP A 397 23.99 -30.38 18.30
N MET A 398 23.98 -31.63 18.79
CA MET A 398 22.80 -32.45 19.09
C MET A 398 22.89 -33.05 20.50
N SER A 399 23.67 -32.44 21.38
CA SER A 399 23.80 -32.91 22.75
C SER A 399 22.43 -32.97 23.42
N GLN A 400 22.18 -34.02 24.21
CA GLN A 400 20.92 -34.23 24.93
C GLN A 400 19.66 -34.26 24.05
N MET A 401 19.75 -34.50 22.74
CA MET A 401 18.60 -34.43 21.82
C MET A 401 17.39 -35.29 22.27
N PHE A 402 17.66 -36.45 22.89
CA PHE A 402 16.67 -37.36 23.47
C PHE A 402 17.07 -37.74 24.91
N PHE A 403 16.09 -38.15 25.74
CA PHE A 403 16.30 -38.75 27.06
C PHE A 403 15.37 -39.94 27.29
#